data_AF-A0A6A1W6N5-F1
#
_entry.id   AF-A0A6A1W6N5-F1
#
_cell.length_a   1.000
_cell.length_b   1.000
_cell.length_c   1.000
_cell.angle_alpha   90.00
_cell.angle_beta   90.00
_cell.angle_gamma   90.00
#
_symmetry.space_group_name_H-M   'P 1'
#
loop_
_entity.id
_entity.type
_entity.pdbx_description
1 polymer ?
#
loop_
_entity_poly.entity_id
_entity_poly.type
_entity_poly.pdbx_seq_one_letter_code
_entity_poly.pdbx_strand_id
1 'polypeptide(L)'
;MATAQQSNFNFNLSRGSSLSPTGNSSLLSQSLIFAFGFFPFGDGFAVGIWFESTPQKTVVWTANRNYPPHSRNATIVLSSDGWLISRELGGQERTIANSTKPALSASLLDSGNLVLYNSDSQLIWQSFDFPTDTLLPGQLLRAGNELVSSYSETNHSIGIFRIVMQNDGNVVMYPVGSGDPYWAAQTNAIGQNASITLDKSDRLYIVDRTGIEATTIFDAATKPDLKTFRATIDADGIFRLYSQSSRLE
;
A
#
# COMPACT_ATOMS: atom_id res chain seq x y z
N MET A 1 31.67 19.49 22.18
CA MET A 1 31.27 19.67 20.78
C MET A 1 30.61 18.38 20.32
N ALA A 2 29.29 18.36 20.20
CA ALA A 2 28.55 17.19 19.73
C ALA A 2 28.56 17.22 18.20
N THR A 3 29.16 16.21 17.57
CA THR A 3 29.10 15.97 16.14
C THR A 3 27.67 15.53 15.78
N ALA A 4 26.97 16.34 15.01
CA ALA A 4 25.70 15.96 14.42
C ALA A 4 25.94 14.79 13.46
N GLN A 5 25.33 13.64 13.76
CA GLN A 5 25.32 12.49 12.87
C GLN A 5 24.37 12.82 11.72
N GLN A 6 24.92 13.07 10.53
CA GLN A 6 24.13 13.32 9.32
C GLN A 6 23.39 12.02 8.99
N SER A 7 22.09 11.97 9.23
CA SER A 7 21.25 10.83 8.87
C SER A 7 21.12 10.80 7.34
N ASN A 8 21.85 9.89 6.69
CA ASN A 8 21.71 9.64 5.26
C ASN A 8 20.37 8.95 5.00
N PHE A 9 19.34 9.73 4.67
CA PHE A 9 18.04 9.21 4.26
C PHE A 9 18.12 8.65 2.82
N ASN A 10 17.55 7.47 2.62
CA ASN A 10 17.44 6.86 1.29
C ASN A 10 16.06 7.18 0.71
N PHE A 11 16.03 8.06 -0.30
CA PHE A 11 14.80 8.45 -1.01
C PHE A 11 14.61 7.71 -2.34
N ASN A 12 15.64 6.98 -2.78
CA ASN A 12 15.61 6.23 -4.03
C ASN A 12 16.39 4.91 -3.86
N LEU A 13 15.87 3.83 -4.44
CA LEU A 13 16.56 2.55 -4.56
C LEU A 13 16.95 2.35 -6.02
N SER A 14 18.25 2.47 -6.31
CA SER A 14 18.83 2.21 -7.62
C SER A 14 19.38 0.78 -7.74
N ARG A 15 19.73 0.38 -8.97
CA ARG A 15 20.38 -0.92 -9.21
C ARG A 15 21.70 -1.01 -8.43
N GLY A 16 21.92 -2.15 -7.81
CA GLY A 16 23.12 -2.40 -6.98
C GLY A 16 22.99 -1.93 -5.52
N SER A 17 21.95 -1.16 -5.19
CA SER A 17 21.57 -0.89 -3.80
C SER A 17 20.66 -1.99 -3.26
N SER A 18 20.67 -2.17 -1.93
CA SER A 18 19.84 -3.14 -1.24
C SER A 18 19.31 -2.60 0.09
N LEU A 19 18.13 -3.05 0.49
CA LEU A 19 17.62 -2.89 1.86
C LEU A 19 17.72 -4.23 2.58
N SER A 20 18.07 -4.24 3.86
CA SER A 20 18.10 -5.41 4.74
C SER A 20 17.17 -5.25 5.95
N PRO A 21 16.65 -6.34 6.53
CA PRO A 21 15.82 -6.27 7.73
C PRO A 21 16.57 -5.72 8.94
N THR A 22 17.87 -6.03 9.01
CA THR A 22 18.78 -5.55 10.06
C THR A 22 19.58 -4.37 9.53
N GLY A 23 19.70 -3.28 10.32
CA GLY A 23 20.55 -2.13 9.97
C GLY A 23 19.80 -0.81 9.66
N ASN A 24 18.53 -0.68 10.06
CA ASN A 24 17.71 0.52 9.85
C ASN A 24 17.67 1.00 8.38
N SER A 25 17.64 0.07 7.42
CA SER A 25 17.50 0.42 6.01
C SER A 25 16.05 0.35 5.56
N SER A 26 15.47 1.51 5.25
CA SER A 26 14.19 1.66 4.57
C SER A 26 14.32 2.69 3.44
N LEU A 27 13.44 2.58 2.45
CA LEU A 27 13.21 3.61 1.45
C LEU A 27 12.14 4.55 1.98
N LEU A 28 12.48 5.82 2.17
CA LEU A 28 11.59 6.81 2.78
C LEU A 28 10.91 7.68 1.72
N SER A 29 9.68 8.11 1.98
CA SER A 29 9.08 9.23 1.25
C SER A 29 9.79 10.54 1.63
N GLN A 30 9.69 11.56 0.77
CA GLN A 30 10.35 12.85 1.00
C GLN A 30 9.83 13.55 2.26
N SER A 31 8.54 13.38 2.54
CA SER A 31 7.86 13.87 3.74
C SER A 31 8.15 13.08 5.01
N LEU A 32 8.84 11.93 4.90
CA LEU A 32 9.08 10.98 6.00
C LEU A 32 7.80 10.41 6.63
N ILE A 33 6.65 10.55 5.97
CA ILE A 33 5.37 9.98 6.44
C ILE A 33 5.34 8.48 6.18
N PHE A 34 5.84 8.05 5.03
CA PHE A 34 5.84 6.66 4.61
C PHE A 34 7.26 6.10 4.51
N ALA A 35 7.38 4.81 4.80
CA ALA A 35 8.58 4.04 4.55
C ALA A 35 8.23 2.71 3.89
N PHE A 36 9.16 2.21 3.08
CA PHE A 36 9.11 0.92 2.43
C PHE A 36 10.33 0.08 2.80
N GLY A 37 10.14 -1.21 3.02
CA GLY A 37 11.22 -2.13 3.35
C GLY A 37 10.71 -3.36 4.10
N PHE A 38 11.57 -3.91 4.96
CA PHE A 38 11.19 -5.02 5.84
C PHE A 38 10.53 -4.51 7.12
N PHE A 39 9.47 -5.19 7.55
CA PHE A 39 8.84 -4.98 8.85
C PHE A 39 8.68 -6.32 9.60
N PRO A 40 8.67 -6.31 10.95
CA PRO A 40 8.52 -7.54 11.74
C PRO A 40 7.20 -8.26 11.41
N PHE A 41 7.27 -9.57 11.17
CA PHE A 41 6.11 -10.40 10.84
C PHE A 41 6.35 -11.85 11.28
N GLY A 42 5.54 -12.34 12.22
CA GLY A 42 5.76 -13.65 12.84
C GLY A 42 7.11 -13.72 13.55
N ASP A 43 7.91 -14.74 13.21
CA ASP A 43 9.27 -14.95 13.70
C ASP A 43 10.37 -14.34 12.81
N GLY A 44 9.98 -13.66 11.73
CA GLY A 44 10.87 -13.05 10.75
C GLY A 44 10.35 -11.70 10.27
N PHE A 45 10.39 -11.50 8.95
CA PHE A 45 10.03 -10.22 8.33
C PHE A 45 9.13 -10.40 7.11
N ALA A 46 8.27 -9.42 6.86
CA ALA A 46 7.58 -9.25 5.59
C ALA A 46 8.05 -7.96 4.92
N VAL A 47 7.70 -7.78 3.65
CA VAL A 47 8.03 -6.57 2.89
C VAL A 47 6.77 -5.74 2.72
N GLY A 48 6.83 -4.45 3.00
CA GLY A 48 5.64 -3.61 2.93
C GLY A 48 5.93 -2.12 2.99
N ILE A 49 4.85 -1.34 2.98
CA ILE A 49 4.81 0.10 3.15
C ILE A 49 4.07 0.39 4.45
N TRP A 50 4.58 1.28 5.28
CA TRP A 50 3.96 1.65 6.56
C TRP A 50 4.12 3.14 6.86
N PHE A 51 3.34 3.64 7.82
CA PHE A 51 3.52 4.97 8.39
C PHE A 51 4.76 5.02 9.29
N GLU A 52 5.79 5.78 8.90
CA GLU A 52 7.07 5.81 9.64
C GLU A 52 6.97 6.55 10.97
N SER A 53 6.09 7.53 11.08
CA SER A 53 5.94 8.39 12.27
C SER A 53 5.25 7.71 13.47
N THR A 54 4.82 6.44 13.33
CA THR A 54 4.10 5.71 14.38
C THR A 54 5.01 4.74 15.15
N PRO A 55 4.98 4.72 16.50
CA PRO A 55 5.74 3.74 17.30
C PRO A 55 5.38 2.29 16.98
N GLN A 56 4.09 2.03 16.72
CA GLN A 56 3.61 0.80 16.12
C GLN A 56 3.45 1.04 14.62
N LYS A 57 4.42 0.55 13.84
CA LYS A 57 4.44 0.70 12.37
C LYS A 57 3.14 0.19 11.79
N THR A 58 2.27 1.11 11.35
CA THR A 58 1.01 0.69 10.75
C THR A 58 1.20 0.45 9.26
N VAL A 59 1.12 -0.82 8.86
CA VAL A 59 1.33 -1.28 7.49
C VAL A 59 0.09 -0.99 6.66
N VAL A 60 0.30 -0.42 5.46
CA VAL A 60 -0.75 -0.02 4.50
C VAL A 60 -0.64 -0.76 3.18
N TRP A 61 0.46 -1.49 2.96
CA TRP A 61 0.67 -2.35 1.80
C TRP A 61 1.67 -3.44 2.14
N THR A 62 1.42 -4.67 1.70
CA THR A 62 2.29 -5.82 1.97
C THR A 62 2.52 -6.62 0.69
N ALA A 63 3.79 -6.79 0.31
CA ALA A 63 4.16 -7.67 -0.78
C ALA A 63 4.03 -9.13 -0.35
N ASN A 64 3.62 -10.02 -1.28
CA ASN A 64 3.71 -11.47 -1.07
C ASN A 64 3.03 -11.95 0.22
N ARG A 65 1.84 -11.42 0.55
CA ARG A 65 1.11 -11.62 1.83
C ARG A 65 1.02 -13.08 2.33
N ASN A 66 0.99 -14.07 1.45
CA ASN A 66 0.87 -15.49 1.82
C ASN A 66 2.20 -16.25 1.85
N TYR A 67 3.32 -15.57 1.66
CA TYR A 67 4.63 -16.21 1.72
C TYR A 67 5.14 -16.32 3.17
N PRO A 68 5.96 -17.35 3.49
CA PRO A 68 6.60 -17.45 4.79
C PRO A 68 7.45 -16.22 5.12
N PRO A 69 7.63 -15.87 6.41
CA PRO A 69 8.49 -14.77 6.82
C PRO A 69 9.91 -14.89 6.23
N HIS A 70 10.48 -13.75 5.88
CA HIS A 70 11.88 -13.61 5.46
C HIS A 70 12.83 -13.73 6.65
N SER A 71 14.02 -14.27 6.38
CA SER A 71 15.08 -14.35 7.39
C SER A 71 15.73 -12.97 7.64
N ARG A 72 16.52 -12.85 8.72
CA ARG A 72 17.31 -11.64 9.02
C ARG A 72 18.34 -11.30 7.94
N ASN A 73 18.73 -12.27 7.12
CA ASN A 73 19.75 -12.13 6.08
C ASN A 73 19.13 -11.88 4.69
N ALA A 74 17.81 -11.73 4.60
CA ALA A 74 17.16 -11.37 3.35
C ALA A 74 17.55 -9.96 2.90
N THR A 75 17.40 -9.67 1.61
CA THR A 75 17.60 -8.33 1.06
C THR A 75 16.49 -8.00 0.06
N ILE A 76 16.10 -6.73 -0.02
CA ILE A 76 15.32 -6.19 -1.15
C ILE A 76 16.31 -5.56 -2.11
N VAL A 77 16.24 -5.91 -3.38
CA VAL A 77 17.14 -5.39 -4.42
C VAL A 77 16.36 -5.05 -5.68
N LEU A 78 16.81 -4.00 -6.37
CA LEU A 78 16.45 -3.78 -7.76
C LEU A 78 17.44 -4.57 -8.63
N SER A 79 16.96 -5.66 -9.24
CA SER A 79 17.81 -6.59 -10.00
C SER A 79 18.37 -5.96 -11.27
N SER A 80 19.37 -6.61 -11.88
CA SER A 80 19.91 -6.22 -13.19
C SER A 80 18.85 -6.20 -14.30
N ASP A 81 17.84 -7.07 -14.18
CA ASP A 81 16.71 -7.16 -15.11
C ASP A 81 15.65 -6.07 -14.85
N GLY A 82 15.87 -5.24 -13.83
CA GLY A 82 14.99 -4.13 -13.48
C GLY A 82 13.71 -4.57 -12.78
N TRP A 83 13.74 -5.69 -12.05
CA TRP A 83 12.65 -6.13 -11.18
C TRP A 83 12.98 -5.82 -9.73
N LEU A 84 12.00 -5.38 -8.97
CA LEU A 84 12.12 -5.26 -7.53
C LEU A 84 11.82 -6.62 -6.90
N ILE A 85 12.81 -7.20 -6.22
CA ILE A 85 12.71 -8.54 -5.66
C ILE A 85 13.20 -8.55 -4.21
N SER A 86 12.71 -9.49 -3.41
CA SER A 86 13.39 -9.91 -2.18
C SER A 86 14.18 -11.19 -2.44
N ARG A 87 15.37 -11.30 -1.83
CA ARG A 87 16.31 -12.40 -2.00
C ARG A 87 16.81 -12.89 -0.65
N GLU A 88 16.66 -14.19 -0.38
CA GLU A 88 17.27 -14.86 0.75
C GLU A 88 18.76 -15.15 0.51
N LEU A 89 19.54 -15.32 1.58
CA LEU A 89 20.96 -15.67 1.47
C LEU A 89 21.21 -16.97 0.68
N GLY A 90 20.26 -17.91 0.74
CA GLY A 90 20.28 -19.17 -0.04
C GLY A 90 19.90 -19.02 -1.51
N GLY A 91 19.64 -17.80 -2.00
CA GLY A 91 19.33 -17.52 -3.40
C GLY A 91 17.85 -17.64 -3.78
N GLN A 92 16.95 -17.96 -2.82
CA GLN A 92 15.51 -17.93 -3.10
C GLN A 92 15.06 -16.48 -3.32
N GLU A 93 14.42 -16.23 -4.45
CA GLU A 93 13.91 -14.91 -4.83
C GLU A 93 12.39 -14.88 -4.83
N ARG A 94 11.83 -13.72 -4.49
CA ARG A 94 10.40 -13.43 -4.58
C ARG A 94 10.23 -12.08 -5.26
N THR A 95 9.42 -12.04 -6.31
CA THR A 95 9.11 -10.78 -7.00
C THR A 95 8.22 -9.91 -6.11
N ILE A 96 8.60 -8.64 -5.94
CA ILE A 96 7.78 -7.62 -5.27
C ILE A 96 7.06 -6.79 -6.34
N ALA A 97 7.79 -6.38 -7.37
CA ALA A 97 7.27 -5.62 -8.49
C ALA A 97 8.07 -5.90 -9.76
N ASN A 98 7.37 -6.07 -10.88
CA ASN A 98 7.97 -6.20 -12.20
C ASN A 98 7.11 -5.47 -13.25
N SER A 99 7.72 -5.18 -14.39
CA SER A 99 7.05 -4.58 -15.53
C SER A 99 7.63 -5.15 -16.83
N THR A 100 6.99 -4.84 -17.96
CA THR A 100 7.45 -5.25 -19.29
C THR A 100 8.74 -4.55 -19.70
N LYS A 101 8.98 -3.34 -19.18
CA LYS A 101 10.23 -2.60 -19.33
C LYS A 101 11.07 -2.72 -18.05
N PRO A 102 12.41 -2.79 -18.16
CA PRO A 102 13.27 -2.90 -16.99
C PRO A 102 13.34 -1.58 -16.23
N ALA A 103 13.12 -1.61 -14.92
CA ALA A 103 13.27 -0.43 -14.07
C ALA A 103 14.76 -0.09 -13.81
N LEU A 104 15.03 1.20 -13.71
CA LEU A 104 16.34 1.75 -13.32
C LEU A 104 16.36 2.16 -11.85
N SER A 105 15.22 2.58 -11.32
CA SER A 105 15.06 3.06 -9.95
C SER A 105 13.67 2.79 -9.37
N ALA A 106 13.60 2.71 -8.05
CA ALA A 106 12.36 2.72 -7.28
C ALA A 106 12.30 3.92 -6.32
N SER A 107 11.12 4.51 -6.16
CA SER A 107 10.90 5.64 -5.25
C SER A 107 9.58 5.47 -4.50
N LEU A 108 9.55 5.92 -3.24
CA LEU A 108 8.32 6.00 -2.46
C LEU A 108 7.82 7.44 -2.45
N LEU A 109 6.65 7.68 -3.04
CA LEU A 109 6.05 9.02 -3.10
C LEU A 109 5.41 9.41 -1.77
N ASP A 110 5.19 10.71 -1.56
CA ASP A 110 4.54 11.22 -0.35
C ASP A 110 3.07 10.81 -0.21
N SER A 111 2.46 10.26 -1.27
CA SER A 111 1.15 9.61 -1.22
C SER A 111 1.20 8.20 -0.61
N GLY A 112 2.39 7.64 -0.39
CA GLY A 112 2.58 6.22 -0.04
C GLY A 112 2.63 5.30 -1.25
N ASN A 113 2.63 5.85 -2.47
CA ASN A 113 2.74 5.06 -3.70
C ASN A 113 4.21 4.69 -3.97
N LEU A 114 4.53 3.40 -3.97
CA LEU A 114 5.83 2.89 -4.40
C LEU A 114 5.83 2.77 -5.91
N VAL A 115 6.74 3.44 -6.59
CA VAL A 115 6.79 3.51 -8.06
C VAL A 115 8.13 3.04 -8.59
N LEU A 116 8.11 2.42 -9.77
CA LEU A 116 9.30 2.08 -10.55
C LEU A 116 9.40 2.96 -11.78
N TYR A 117 10.59 3.49 -12.03
CA TYR A 117 10.92 4.28 -13.21
C TYR A 117 11.91 3.55 -14.11
N ASN A 118 11.72 3.64 -15.42
CA ASN A 118 12.71 3.17 -16.41
C ASN A 118 13.80 4.24 -16.68
N SER A 119 14.72 3.94 -17.61
CA SER A 119 15.80 4.86 -18.00
C SER A 119 15.33 6.19 -18.60
N ASP A 120 14.11 6.23 -19.13
CA ASP A 120 13.50 7.42 -19.73
C ASP A 120 12.68 8.22 -18.70
N SER A 121 12.83 7.89 -17.40
CA SER A 121 12.04 8.46 -16.30
C SER A 121 10.52 8.24 -16.42
N GLN A 122 10.10 7.24 -17.20
CA GLN A 122 8.69 6.85 -17.31
C GLN A 122 8.32 5.95 -16.14
N LEU A 123 7.18 6.24 -15.50
CA LEU A 123 6.57 5.35 -14.52
C LEU A 123 6.09 4.09 -15.24
N ILE A 124 6.58 2.93 -14.82
CA ILE A 124 6.31 1.63 -15.46
C ILE A 124 5.64 0.61 -14.54
N TRP A 125 5.59 0.90 -13.23
CA TRP A 125 4.86 0.12 -12.23
C TRP A 125 4.58 1.00 -11.02
N GLN A 126 3.47 0.75 -10.31
CA GLN A 126 3.12 1.41 -9.06
C GLN A 126 2.34 0.49 -8.12
N SER A 127 2.56 0.61 -6.80
CA SER A 127 1.87 -0.22 -5.80
C SER A 127 0.38 0.08 -5.71
N PHE A 128 -0.04 1.28 -6.09
CA PHE A 128 -1.44 1.69 -6.08
C PHE A 128 -2.33 0.84 -7.01
N ASP A 129 -1.76 0.22 -8.04
CA ASP A 129 -2.48 -0.70 -8.94
C ASP A 129 -2.62 -2.12 -8.36
N PHE A 130 -1.95 -2.41 -7.23
CA PHE A 130 -1.93 -3.71 -6.55
C PHE A 130 -2.25 -3.54 -5.06
N PRO A 131 -3.45 -3.07 -4.69
CA PRO A 131 -3.79 -2.83 -3.30
C PRO A 131 -3.84 -4.11 -2.47
N THR A 132 -3.76 -3.97 -1.14
CA THR A 132 -3.92 -5.06 -0.17
C THR A 132 -5.27 -4.99 0.54
N ASP A 133 -5.30 -4.48 1.76
CA ASP A 133 -6.47 -4.25 2.60
C ASP A 133 -6.81 -2.77 2.74
N THR A 134 -5.94 -1.88 2.23
CA THR A 134 -5.99 -0.44 2.52
C THR A 134 -6.00 0.38 1.23
N LEU A 135 -6.83 1.43 1.22
CA LEU A 135 -6.88 2.49 0.23
C LEU A 135 -6.28 3.77 0.82
N LEU A 136 -5.31 4.36 0.12
CA LEU A 136 -4.69 5.63 0.50
C LEU A 136 -5.23 6.82 -0.31
N PRO A 137 -5.07 8.08 0.17
CA PRO A 137 -5.51 9.25 -0.56
C PRO A 137 -4.92 9.35 -1.96
N GLY A 138 -5.77 9.57 -2.96
CA GLY A 138 -5.39 9.62 -4.38
C GLY A 138 -5.22 8.26 -5.05
N GLN A 139 -5.46 7.15 -4.35
CA GLN A 139 -5.54 5.81 -4.94
C GLN A 139 -6.95 5.52 -5.44
N LEU A 140 -7.06 4.86 -6.60
CA LEU A 140 -8.33 4.42 -7.17
C LEU A 140 -8.50 2.90 -7.01
N LEU A 141 -9.54 2.47 -6.30
CA LEU A 141 -10.01 1.09 -6.38
C LEU A 141 -10.97 0.97 -7.57
N ARG A 142 -10.41 0.59 -8.71
CA ARG A 142 -11.15 0.50 -9.99
C ARG A 142 -12.16 -0.64 -10.00
N ALA A 143 -13.19 -0.49 -10.83
CA ALA A 143 -14.12 -1.57 -11.13
C ALA A 143 -13.39 -2.88 -11.48
N GLY A 144 -13.81 -3.97 -10.86
CA GLY A 144 -13.20 -5.29 -10.95
C GLY A 144 -12.11 -5.58 -9.91
N ASN A 145 -11.61 -4.56 -9.19
CA ASN A 145 -10.61 -4.72 -8.13
C ASN A 145 -11.25 -4.83 -6.75
N GLU A 146 -10.46 -5.31 -5.79
CA GLU A 146 -10.88 -5.54 -4.42
C GLU A 146 -9.78 -5.17 -3.42
N LEU A 147 -10.20 -4.86 -2.18
CA LEU A 147 -9.34 -4.91 -1.01
C LEU A 147 -9.71 -6.17 -0.23
N VAL A 148 -8.71 -6.89 0.27
CA VAL A 148 -8.89 -8.12 1.04
C VAL A 148 -8.25 -7.95 2.40
N SER A 149 -9.00 -8.20 3.46
CA SER A 149 -8.56 -8.01 4.84
C SER A 149 -7.26 -8.76 5.15
N SER A 150 -6.55 -8.28 6.15
CA SER A 150 -5.52 -9.07 6.83
C SER A 150 -6.19 -10.21 7.63
N TYR A 151 -5.44 -11.29 7.91
CA TYR A 151 -5.93 -12.43 8.70
C TYR A 151 -6.21 -12.04 10.17
N SER A 152 -5.36 -11.18 10.73
CA SER A 152 -5.57 -10.55 12.04
C SER A 152 -4.81 -9.21 12.08
N GLU A 153 -4.96 -8.46 13.17
CA GLU A 153 -4.21 -7.20 13.39
C GLU A 153 -2.68 -7.37 13.34
N THR A 154 -2.18 -8.56 13.68
CA THR A 154 -0.75 -8.88 13.72
C THR A 154 -0.31 -9.80 12.59
N ASN A 155 -1.25 -10.34 11.82
CA ASN A 155 -0.99 -11.22 10.70
C ASN A 155 -1.57 -10.64 9.40
N HIS A 156 -0.72 -9.93 8.67
CA HIS A 156 -0.97 -9.34 7.36
C HIS A 156 -1.09 -10.34 6.18
N SER A 157 -1.16 -11.65 6.43
CA SER A 157 -1.54 -12.62 5.39
C SER A 157 -3.00 -12.46 4.98
N ILE A 158 -3.41 -13.13 3.90
CA ILE A 158 -4.77 -12.99 3.38
C ILE A 158 -5.81 -13.47 4.40
N GLY A 159 -6.70 -12.57 4.80
CA GLY A 159 -7.85 -12.84 5.65
C GLY A 159 -9.09 -13.30 4.87
N ILE A 160 -10.24 -13.22 5.51
CA ILE A 160 -11.49 -13.83 5.03
C ILE A 160 -12.57 -12.83 4.64
N PHE A 161 -12.28 -11.53 4.63
CA PHE A 161 -13.22 -10.50 4.22
C PHE A 161 -12.67 -9.69 3.06
N ARG A 162 -13.56 -9.22 2.19
CA ARG A 162 -13.19 -8.38 1.06
C ARG A 162 -14.25 -7.33 0.76
N ILE A 163 -13.81 -6.18 0.28
CA ILE A 163 -14.65 -5.16 -0.34
C ILE A 163 -14.28 -5.07 -1.81
N VAL A 164 -15.28 -5.10 -2.68
CA VAL A 164 -15.13 -5.17 -4.13
C VAL A 164 -15.80 -3.94 -4.74
N MET A 165 -15.08 -3.24 -5.61
CA MET A 165 -15.69 -2.32 -6.56
C MET A 165 -16.16 -3.14 -7.76
N GLN A 166 -17.43 -3.50 -7.81
CA GLN A 166 -17.95 -4.39 -8.86
C GLN A 166 -17.98 -3.70 -10.23
N ASN A 167 -17.97 -4.52 -11.29
CA ASN A 167 -17.98 -4.03 -12.67
C ASN A 167 -19.26 -3.27 -13.04
N ASP A 168 -20.36 -3.46 -12.30
CA ASP A 168 -21.63 -2.76 -12.48
C ASP A 168 -21.69 -1.40 -11.76
N GLY A 169 -20.64 -1.01 -11.04
CA GLY A 169 -20.58 0.23 -10.28
C GLY A 169 -20.99 0.09 -8.80
N ASN A 170 -21.35 -1.11 -8.35
CA ASN A 170 -21.72 -1.35 -6.96
C ASN A 170 -20.51 -1.59 -6.06
N VAL A 171 -20.53 -1.04 -4.85
CA VAL A 171 -19.54 -1.38 -3.80
C VAL A 171 -20.15 -2.44 -2.90
N VAL A 172 -19.50 -3.59 -2.78
CA VAL A 172 -20.07 -4.75 -2.07
C VAL A 172 -19.02 -5.46 -1.24
N MET A 173 -19.42 -5.93 -0.06
CA MET A 173 -18.55 -6.68 0.85
C MET A 173 -18.98 -8.15 0.98
N TYR A 174 -17.98 -9.03 0.99
CA TYR A 174 -18.16 -10.48 0.97
C TYR A 174 -17.20 -11.19 1.94
N PRO A 175 -17.58 -12.36 2.46
CA PRO A 175 -16.60 -13.34 2.88
C PRO A 175 -15.82 -13.84 1.65
N VAL A 176 -14.52 -14.07 1.80
CA VAL A 176 -13.66 -14.62 0.73
C VAL A 176 -14.15 -16.02 0.36
N GLY A 177 -14.29 -16.28 -0.94
CA GLY A 177 -14.80 -17.55 -1.46
C GLY A 177 -16.34 -17.68 -1.46
N SER A 178 -17.07 -16.71 -0.89
CA SER A 178 -18.53 -16.66 -0.94
C SER A 178 -19.04 -15.76 -2.07
N GLY A 179 -20.17 -16.15 -2.66
CA GLY A 179 -20.98 -15.31 -3.56
C GLY A 179 -22.06 -14.49 -2.84
N ASP A 180 -22.27 -14.75 -1.55
CA ASP A 180 -23.30 -14.08 -0.74
C ASP A 180 -22.71 -12.86 -0.04
N PRO A 181 -23.18 -11.64 -0.34
CA PRO A 181 -22.69 -10.43 0.32
C PRO A 181 -23.31 -10.29 1.70
N TYR A 182 -22.54 -9.74 2.65
CA TYR A 182 -23.10 -9.30 3.94
C TYR A 182 -23.44 -7.81 3.96
N TRP A 183 -22.94 -7.04 2.98
CA TRP A 183 -23.25 -5.61 2.84
C TRP A 183 -23.08 -5.15 1.39
N ALA A 184 -23.92 -4.21 0.94
CA ALA A 184 -23.83 -3.57 -0.37
C ALA A 184 -24.25 -2.10 -0.31
N ALA A 185 -23.56 -1.23 -1.04
CA ALA A 185 -23.83 0.21 -1.10
C ALA A 185 -25.02 0.58 -2.00
N GLN A 186 -25.45 -0.34 -2.88
CA GLN A 186 -26.51 -0.13 -3.88
C GLN A 186 -26.18 0.95 -4.93
N THR A 187 -24.91 1.06 -5.34
CA THR A 187 -24.40 2.11 -6.25
C THR A 187 -24.42 1.71 -7.73
N ASN A 188 -25.17 0.66 -8.10
CA ASN A 188 -25.28 0.14 -9.48
C ASN A 188 -25.69 1.20 -10.52
N ALA A 189 -26.39 2.26 -10.11
CA ALA A 189 -26.85 3.32 -11.00
C ALA A 189 -25.70 4.14 -11.61
N ILE A 190 -24.50 4.10 -11.02
CA ILE A 190 -23.30 4.78 -11.54
C ILE A 190 -22.83 4.10 -12.84
N GLY A 191 -23.01 2.79 -12.94
CA GLY A 191 -22.61 2.00 -14.10
C GLY A 191 -21.12 1.64 -14.12
N GLN A 192 -20.69 1.16 -15.29
CA GLN A 192 -19.37 0.54 -15.47
C GLN A 192 -18.21 1.54 -15.37
N ASN A 193 -17.02 1.02 -15.06
CA ASN A 193 -15.77 1.77 -14.94
C ASN A 193 -15.76 2.86 -13.84
N ALA A 194 -16.59 2.69 -12.83
CA ALA A 194 -16.53 3.52 -11.63
C ALA A 194 -15.34 3.11 -10.73
N SER A 195 -14.89 4.00 -9.86
CA SER A 195 -13.78 3.73 -8.92
C SER A 195 -14.07 4.32 -7.55
N ILE A 196 -13.73 3.60 -6.49
CA ILE A 196 -13.70 4.17 -5.12
C ILE A 196 -12.40 4.96 -4.97
N THR A 197 -12.49 6.13 -4.35
CA THR A 197 -11.32 6.96 -4.02
C THR A 197 -11.48 7.59 -2.65
N LEU A 198 -10.35 7.82 -1.99
CA LEU A 198 -10.22 8.59 -0.76
C LEU A 198 -9.46 9.88 -1.10
N ASP A 199 -9.92 11.03 -0.59
CA ASP A 199 -9.17 12.28 -0.71
C ASP A 199 -8.42 12.65 0.59
N LYS A 200 -7.70 13.77 0.53
CA LYS A 200 -6.91 14.28 1.67
C LYS A 200 -7.78 14.95 2.76
N SER A 201 -9.09 15.00 2.58
CA SER A 201 -10.08 15.62 3.47
C SER A 201 -11.01 14.59 4.11
N ASP A 202 -10.60 13.32 4.15
CA ASP A 202 -11.35 12.22 4.75
C ASP A 202 -12.69 11.92 4.05
N ARG A 203 -12.79 12.22 2.75
CA ARG A 203 -13.96 11.88 1.94
C ARG A 203 -13.68 10.62 1.14
N LEU A 204 -14.52 9.62 1.35
CA LEU A 204 -14.56 8.41 0.55
C LEU A 204 -15.76 8.50 -0.40
N TYR A 205 -15.49 8.49 -1.70
CA TYR A 205 -16.50 8.67 -2.72
C TYR A 205 -16.21 7.82 -3.95
N ILE A 206 -17.21 7.70 -4.80
CA ILE A 206 -17.12 6.99 -6.07
C ILE A 206 -17.04 8.03 -7.18
N VAL A 207 -16.07 7.85 -8.07
CA VAL A 207 -16.00 8.58 -9.34
C VAL A 207 -16.53 7.71 -10.47
N ASP A 208 -17.19 8.34 -11.45
CA ASP A 208 -17.62 7.67 -12.67
C ASP A 208 -16.46 7.45 -13.66
N ARG A 209 -16.76 6.91 -14.83
CA ARG A 209 -15.79 6.67 -15.91
C ARG A 209 -15.05 7.92 -16.42
N THR A 210 -15.57 9.11 -16.14
CA THR A 210 -14.99 10.40 -16.52
C THR A 210 -14.11 10.98 -15.42
N GLY A 211 -14.11 10.36 -14.24
CA GLY A 211 -13.41 10.85 -13.06
C GLY A 211 -14.20 11.89 -12.26
N ILE A 212 -15.47 12.11 -12.59
CA ILE A 212 -16.35 13.02 -11.86
C ILE A 212 -16.95 12.29 -10.66
N GLU A 213 -17.02 12.95 -9.51
CA GLU A 213 -17.69 12.40 -8.32
C GLU A 213 -19.17 12.09 -8.63
N ALA A 214 -19.53 10.82 -8.51
CA ALA A 214 -20.86 10.32 -8.76
C ALA A 214 -21.69 10.22 -7.47
N THR A 215 -21.07 9.76 -6.38
CA THR A 215 -21.70 9.71 -5.06
C THR A 215 -20.66 9.66 -3.95
N THR A 216 -21.01 10.16 -2.77
CA THR A 216 -20.20 10.07 -1.56
C THR A 216 -20.62 8.82 -0.77
N ILE A 217 -19.65 8.00 -0.35
CA ILE A 217 -19.89 6.85 0.56
C ILE A 217 -19.80 7.33 2.01
N PHE A 218 -18.80 8.16 2.31
CA PHE A 218 -18.55 8.70 3.64
C PHE A 218 -17.90 10.09 3.53
N ASP A 219 -18.34 11.01 4.38
CA ASP A 219 -17.79 12.36 4.50
C ASP A 219 -17.82 12.78 5.97
N ALA A 220 -16.65 12.87 6.59
CA ALA A 220 -16.52 13.34 7.97
C ALA A 220 -16.50 14.87 8.09
N ALA A 221 -16.50 15.61 6.96
CA ALA A 221 -16.37 17.06 6.89
C ALA A 221 -15.17 17.61 7.70
N THR A 222 -14.07 16.86 7.77
CA THR A 222 -12.90 17.28 8.55
C THR A 222 -12.08 18.30 7.76
N LYS A 223 -11.51 19.28 8.47
CA LYS A 223 -10.52 20.16 7.85
C LYS A 223 -9.28 19.32 7.50
N PRO A 224 -8.65 19.53 6.33
CA PRO A 224 -7.37 18.90 6.00
C PRO A 224 -6.31 19.43 6.97
N ASP A 225 -6.19 18.75 8.10
CA ASP A 225 -5.19 19.02 9.13
C ASP A 225 -3.89 18.28 8.79
N LEU A 226 -2.89 18.29 9.68
CA LEU A 226 -1.66 17.47 9.61
C LEU A 226 -1.93 15.94 9.78
N LYS A 227 -3.07 15.46 9.28
CA LYS A 227 -3.51 14.08 9.35
C LYS A 227 -3.36 13.41 7.99
N THR A 228 -2.87 12.18 8.00
CA THR A 228 -2.96 11.30 6.84
C THR A 228 -4.11 10.33 7.06
N PHE A 229 -5.01 10.24 6.08
CA PHE A 229 -6.16 9.33 6.14
C PHE A 229 -5.87 8.02 5.43
N ARG A 230 -6.59 6.97 5.80
CA ARG A 230 -6.66 5.71 5.05
C ARG A 230 -8.02 5.05 5.25
N ALA A 231 -8.43 4.22 4.30
CA ALA A 231 -9.60 3.36 4.45
C ALA A 231 -9.16 1.89 4.39
N THR A 232 -9.47 1.08 5.40
CA THR A 232 -8.98 -0.29 5.54
C THR A 232 -10.13 -1.26 5.80
N ILE A 233 -10.12 -2.42 5.14
CA ILE A 233 -11.00 -3.55 5.49
C ILE A 233 -10.29 -4.40 6.53
N ASP A 234 -10.77 -4.36 7.77
CA ASP A 234 -10.09 -5.01 8.89
C ASP A 234 -10.41 -6.50 8.98
N ALA A 235 -9.66 -7.20 9.84
CA ALA A 235 -9.80 -8.64 10.04
C ALA A 235 -11.18 -9.07 10.60
N ASP A 236 -11.99 -8.13 11.09
CA ASP A 236 -13.37 -8.35 11.54
C ASP A 236 -14.42 -8.10 10.44
N GLY A 237 -14.00 -7.74 9.23
CA GLY A 237 -14.87 -7.54 8.08
C GLY A 237 -15.52 -6.16 8.01
N ILE A 238 -15.14 -5.23 8.87
CA ILE A 238 -15.63 -3.85 8.82
C ILE A 238 -14.64 -2.98 8.05
N PHE A 239 -15.15 -2.19 7.10
CA PHE A 239 -14.37 -1.20 6.37
C PHE A 239 -14.39 0.13 7.13
N ARG A 240 -13.22 0.60 7.57
CA ARG A 240 -13.07 1.76 8.44
C ARG A 240 -12.20 2.83 7.80
N LEU A 241 -12.56 4.10 8.02
CA LEU A 241 -11.67 5.22 7.81
C LEU A 241 -10.88 5.50 9.08
N TYR A 242 -9.57 5.72 8.92
CA TYR A 242 -8.64 6.03 9.97
C TYR A 242 -7.94 7.35 9.65
N SER A 243 -7.68 8.13 10.70
CA SER A 243 -6.80 9.30 10.62
C SER A 243 -5.54 9.08 11.44
N GLN A 244 -4.38 9.35 10.87
CA GLN A 244 -3.09 9.31 11.53
C GLN A 244 -2.53 10.73 11.64
N SER A 245 -2.39 11.24 12.86
CA SER A 245 -1.70 12.52 13.09
C SER A 245 -0.20 12.34 12.86
N SER A 246 0.43 13.23 12.09
CA SER A 246 1.89 13.31 12.04
C SER A 246 2.38 13.85 13.38
N ARG A 247 3.22 13.09 14.08
CA ARG A 247 3.80 13.53 15.34
C ARG A 247 4.89 14.57 15.06
N LEU A 248 4.48 15.84 14.97
CA LEU A 248 5.37 17.00 15.04
C LEU A 248 4.97 17.81 16.27
N GLU A 249 5.17 17.24 17.45
CA GLU A 249 5.27 17.94 18.73
C GLU A 249 6.38 17.31 19.57
#